data_AF-A0A354IHD3-F1
#
_entry.id   AF-A0A354IHD3-F1
#
_cell.length_a   1.000
_cell.length_b   1.000
_cell.length_c   1.000
_cell.angle_alpha   90.00
_cell.angle_beta   90.00
_cell.angle_gamma   90.00
#
_symmetry.space_group_name_H-M   'P 1'
#
loop_
_entity.id
_entity.type
_entity.pdbx_description
1 polymer ?
#
loop_
_entity_poly.entity_id
_entity_poly.type
_entity_poly.pdbx_seq_one_letter_code
_entity_poly.pdbx_strand_id
1 'polypeptide(L)'
;MKKRILAGALGAWMMLCAAAPVYASSETGAVYSENFGEQLPAYVQNQEERTAEQAASSGTCGEQLTWTLDSSGTLTIKGTGEMWEYNLGWQQNRNAIKKVVVSKGVTSIAPYAFDYCGSLKTVSVAGTVKTIGAGAFSECFNLQTVTLGGGVQTIGGWAFASDVELKHIRIPSSVKEIGSSAFAYCDALIRIYFCGAAPALGDAFLQDVKATVYYPPDKKGWSAAIKNQYGGTLRWRKWDPSRRIEPVEKVFSDVSKTDWFYSRVQYVYDNNLMAGDKGRFMPNSVMNRAMVVQILYNNAKACGSVSVSGGKSFSDVSKNDWFYEAVRWASAKKIASGTGDGRFSPYAHVTREQFAQFLYQDAGAPLSGGTIRFSDAGKVSSWAKSAVLWAVRSGVLSGKDGRKLDPRGGTTRAEAATMLMNYLEPKRRTALTSQDETREEKLARIFGDNSKRERYPSKAEAEKHQTRVSVKVWDFQSGKSGKKVTRVLRFYVNTALADTIEQIFAEIYASGEQFPIYSIGGYSWRGDTSRSEHCLGTALDINPNENYQCDNSGKAKVGSYWRPGKDPYSIPANGIVVRTFAKYGFGWGANFHSSKDYMHFSYFGT
;
A
#
# COMPACT_ATOMS: atom_id res chain seq x y z
N MET A 1 -53.86 -7.16 31.91
CA MET A 1 -55.32 -7.18 31.62
C MET A 1 -55.53 -6.77 30.16
N LYS A 2 -56.26 -7.63 29.42
CA LYS A 2 -57.08 -7.43 28.20
C LYS A 2 -56.43 -6.72 26.97
N LYS A 3 -56.10 -7.42 25.86
CA LYS A 3 -56.97 -7.96 24.76
C LYS A 3 -57.74 -6.84 24.00
N ARG A 4 -57.41 -6.58 22.71
CA ARG A 4 -58.11 -7.05 21.46
C ARG A 4 -59.36 -6.20 21.16
N ILE A 5 -59.81 -5.77 19.97
CA ILE A 5 -59.86 -6.27 18.57
C ILE A 5 -60.50 -5.11 17.74
N LEU A 6 -60.13 -4.87 16.48
CA LEU A 6 -61.04 -4.99 15.31
C LEU A 6 -60.34 -4.64 13.99
N ALA A 7 -60.48 -5.59 13.05
CA ALA A 7 -60.16 -5.52 11.64
C ALA A 7 -61.47 -5.54 10.83
N GLY A 8 -61.44 -5.01 9.61
CA GLY A 8 -62.49 -5.16 8.59
C GLY A 8 -62.66 -3.86 7.79
N ALA A 9 -62.09 -3.77 6.59
CA ALA A 9 -62.73 -4.09 5.29
C ALA A 9 -63.56 -2.91 4.74
N LEU A 10 -63.59 -2.52 3.48
CA LEU A 10 -62.97 -2.90 2.19
C LEU A 10 -63.43 -1.78 1.22
N GLY A 11 -62.62 -1.34 0.26
CA GLY A 11 -63.06 -0.31 -0.69
C GLY A 11 -61.97 0.13 -1.66
N ALA A 12 -61.66 -0.75 -2.60
CA ALA A 12 -60.67 -0.60 -3.66
C ALA A 12 -60.99 0.57 -4.62
N TRP A 13 -60.00 1.39 -4.97
CA TRP A 13 -59.73 1.79 -6.37
C TRP A 13 -58.20 1.82 -6.54
N MET A 14 -57.77 1.17 -7.62
CA MET A 14 -56.42 0.69 -7.91
C MET A 14 -55.91 1.42 -9.17
N MET A 15 -54.58 1.45 -9.34
CA MET A 15 -53.79 1.84 -10.53
C MET A 15 -53.51 3.35 -10.67
N LEU A 16 -52.28 3.86 -10.88
CA LEU A 16 -50.99 3.30 -11.32
C LEU A 16 -49.84 4.11 -10.66
N CYS A 17 -48.82 3.44 -10.13
CA CYS A 17 -47.38 3.72 -10.34
C CYS A 17 -46.55 2.86 -9.38
N ALA A 18 -45.57 2.16 -9.96
CA ALA A 18 -44.87 1.04 -9.37
C ALA A 18 -43.82 1.44 -8.31
N ALA A 19 -43.83 0.66 -7.22
CA ALA A 19 -42.76 0.25 -6.32
C ALA A 19 -41.54 1.19 -6.12
N ALA A 20 -41.53 1.88 -4.98
CA ALA A 20 -40.31 2.28 -4.28
C ALA A 20 -39.96 1.23 -3.21
N PRO A 21 -38.71 0.77 -3.06
CA PRO A 21 -38.30 0.04 -1.87
C PRO A 21 -37.97 1.02 -0.74
N VAL A 22 -38.60 0.73 0.41
CA VAL A 22 -38.46 1.37 1.71
C VAL A 22 -37.09 1.01 2.31
N TYR A 23 -36.25 2.00 2.63
CA TYR A 23 -35.12 1.80 3.55
C TYR A 23 -35.61 1.98 4.99
N ALA A 24 -35.99 0.86 5.61
CA ALA A 24 -36.22 0.79 7.04
C ALA A 24 -35.03 0.11 7.73
N SER A 25 -34.58 0.74 8.80
CA SER A 25 -33.60 0.27 9.77
C SER A 25 -33.92 -1.11 10.35
N SER A 26 -32.97 -2.04 10.28
CA SER A 26 -32.76 -3.05 11.32
C SER A 26 -31.38 -3.72 11.19
N GLU A 27 -30.80 -3.98 12.35
CA GLU A 27 -29.59 -4.77 12.54
C GLU A 27 -29.73 -6.17 11.92
N THR A 28 -29.09 -6.43 10.78
CA THR A 28 -28.59 -7.76 10.39
C THR A 28 -27.46 -7.59 9.37
N GLY A 29 -26.42 -8.40 9.53
CA GLY A 29 -25.13 -8.26 8.87
C GLY A 29 -25.22 -8.11 7.35
N ALA A 30 -24.69 -6.99 6.86
CA ALA A 30 -24.38 -6.83 5.46
C ALA A 30 -23.21 -7.77 5.12
N VAL A 31 -23.51 -8.81 4.33
CA VAL A 31 -22.51 -9.63 3.64
C VAL A 31 -21.95 -8.75 2.52
N TYR A 32 -20.87 -8.04 2.82
CA TYR A 32 -20.04 -7.42 1.78
C TYR A 32 -19.01 -8.46 1.33
N SER A 33 -18.97 -8.75 0.04
CA SER A 33 -18.10 -9.77 -0.54
C SER A 33 -16.63 -9.37 -0.39
N GLU A 34 -15.78 -10.35 -0.05
CA GLU A 34 -14.32 -10.18 0.16
C GLU A 34 -13.51 -9.95 -1.15
N ASN A 35 -14.16 -9.61 -2.26
CA ASN A 35 -13.53 -9.43 -3.58
C ASN A 35 -13.64 -7.96 -4.04
N PHE A 36 -12.85 -7.06 -3.46
CA PHE A 36 -12.81 -5.63 -3.80
C PHE A 36 -11.89 -5.32 -5.00
N GLY A 37 -11.97 -6.13 -6.05
CA GLY A 37 -11.21 -5.87 -7.27
C GLY A 37 -11.59 -6.81 -8.40
N GLU A 38 -12.80 -6.70 -8.94
CA GLU A 38 -13.06 -6.91 -10.37
C GLU A 38 -14.50 -6.74 -10.87
N GLN A 39 -15.48 -6.36 -10.04
CA GLN A 39 -16.82 -6.09 -10.56
C GLN A 39 -17.35 -4.76 -10.08
N LEU A 40 -17.37 -3.78 -11.00
CA LEU A 40 -18.28 -2.65 -10.92
C LEU A 40 -19.69 -3.24 -10.66
N PRO A 41 -20.46 -2.73 -9.69
CA PRO A 41 -21.80 -3.24 -9.46
C PRO A 41 -22.62 -3.17 -10.74
N ALA A 42 -23.48 -4.17 -10.98
CA ALA A 42 -24.15 -4.39 -12.27
C ALA A 42 -24.95 -3.17 -12.81
N TYR A 43 -25.29 -2.19 -11.98
CA TYR A 43 -25.93 -0.95 -12.41
C TYR A 43 -24.97 0.05 -13.07
N VAL A 44 -23.66 -0.03 -12.80
CA VAL A 44 -22.61 0.77 -13.47
C VAL A 44 -22.31 0.20 -14.86
N GLN A 45 -22.41 -1.13 -15.05
CA GLN A 45 -22.14 -1.80 -16.32
C GLN A 45 -23.27 -1.64 -17.36
N ASN A 46 -24.47 -1.21 -16.96
CA ASN A 46 -25.68 -1.21 -17.80
C ASN A 46 -26.24 0.19 -18.13
N GLN A 47 -25.47 1.27 -17.95
CA GLN A 47 -25.89 2.60 -18.43
C GLN A 47 -25.15 2.95 -19.72
N GLU A 48 -25.88 3.32 -20.76
CA GLU A 48 -25.31 3.81 -22.02
C GLU A 48 -24.29 4.92 -21.73
N GLU A 49 -23.03 4.72 -22.12
CA GLU A 49 -21.97 5.70 -21.96
C GLU A 49 -22.29 6.96 -22.78
N ARG A 50 -22.82 8.00 -22.14
CA ARG A 50 -22.95 9.32 -22.76
C ARG A 50 -21.60 10.02 -22.75
N THR A 51 -21.20 10.53 -23.90
CA THR A 51 -20.06 11.46 -23.98
C THR A 51 -20.34 12.72 -23.16
N ALA A 52 -19.29 13.43 -22.72
CA ALA A 52 -19.47 14.68 -21.97
C ALA A 52 -20.28 15.74 -22.74
N GLU A 53 -20.19 15.75 -24.07
CA GLU A 53 -21.00 16.61 -24.95
C GLU A 53 -22.49 16.26 -24.91
N GLN A 54 -22.85 14.97 -24.86
CA GLN A 54 -24.23 14.50 -24.77
C GLN A 54 -24.82 14.64 -23.35
N ALA A 55 -23.97 14.79 -22.34
CA ALA A 55 -24.36 14.92 -20.94
C ALA A 55 -24.56 16.39 -20.50
N ALA A 56 -24.18 17.35 -21.35
CA ALA A 56 -24.28 18.77 -21.03
C ALA A 56 -25.73 19.16 -20.67
N SER A 57 -25.92 19.65 -19.45
CA SER A 57 -27.24 19.87 -18.86
C SER A 57 -27.16 20.80 -17.66
N SER A 58 -28.31 21.27 -17.17
CA SER A 58 -28.39 22.12 -15.99
C SER A 58 -29.69 21.87 -15.23
N GLY A 59 -29.72 22.24 -13.97
CA GLY A 59 -30.92 22.12 -13.15
C GLY A 59 -30.76 22.78 -11.78
N THR A 60 -31.67 22.43 -10.87
CA THR A 60 -31.65 22.85 -9.48
C THR A 60 -31.32 21.67 -8.58
N CYS A 61 -30.68 21.94 -7.45
CA CYS A 61 -30.31 20.91 -6.47
C CYS A 61 -30.49 21.37 -5.02
N GLY A 62 -31.32 22.40 -4.82
CA GLY A 62 -31.60 23.06 -3.55
C GLY A 62 -32.52 24.25 -3.80
N GLU A 63 -33.12 24.82 -2.74
CA GLU A 63 -34.09 25.92 -2.87
C GLU A 63 -33.53 27.14 -3.64
N GLN A 64 -32.24 27.43 -3.46
CA GLN A 64 -31.52 28.51 -4.15
C GLN A 64 -30.22 28.01 -4.77
N LEU A 65 -30.12 26.70 -5.03
CA LEU A 65 -28.96 26.09 -5.67
C LEU A 65 -29.27 25.64 -7.09
N THR A 66 -28.36 25.97 -7.99
CA THR A 66 -28.37 25.53 -9.38
C THR A 66 -27.09 24.78 -9.70
N TRP A 67 -27.15 23.92 -10.70
CA TRP A 67 -25.99 23.23 -11.23
C TRP A 67 -25.94 23.27 -12.75
N THR A 68 -24.73 23.19 -13.28
CA THR A 68 -24.45 23.07 -14.73
C THR A 68 -23.39 21.99 -14.94
N LEU A 69 -23.66 21.00 -15.79
CA LEU A 69 -22.68 20.09 -16.36
C LEU A 69 -22.34 20.59 -17.76
N ASP A 70 -21.10 21.01 -17.98
CA ASP A 70 -20.65 21.45 -19.30
C ASP A 70 -20.11 20.28 -20.15
N SER A 71 -19.87 20.56 -21.44
CA SER A 71 -19.35 19.57 -22.40
C SER A 71 -17.94 19.07 -22.10
N SER A 72 -17.21 19.71 -21.18
CA SER A 72 -15.91 19.22 -20.70
C SER A 72 -16.04 18.14 -19.63
N GLY A 73 -17.25 17.95 -19.07
CA GLY A 73 -17.51 17.10 -17.93
C GLY A 73 -17.32 17.82 -16.59
N THR A 74 -17.37 19.15 -16.56
CA THR A 74 -17.30 19.93 -15.32
C THR A 74 -18.71 20.19 -14.79
N LEU A 75 -19.03 19.57 -13.65
CA LEU A 75 -20.24 19.85 -12.88
C LEU A 75 -19.97 20.97 -11.89
N THR A 76 -20.65 22.10 -12.07
CA THR A 76 -20.52 23.28 -11.21
C THR A 76 -21.81 23.54 -10.46
N ILE A 77 -21.74 23.61 -9.13
CA ILE A 77 -22.86 23.93 -8.25
C ILE A 77 -22.67 25.36 -7.72
N LYS A 78 -23.72 26.18 -7.84
CA LYS A 78 -23.74 27.61 -7.47
C LYS A 78 -25.05 27.98 -6.79
N GLY A 79 -25.02 29.12 -6.08
CA GLY A 79 -26.15 29.63 -5.32
C GLY A 79 -25.83 29.66 -3.84
N THR A 80 -26.86 29.81 -3.01
CA THR A 80 -26.73 29.89 -1.55
C THR A 80 -27.55 28.80 -0.88
N GLY A 81 -26.99 28.18 0.17
CA GLY A 81 -27.72 27.22 1.00
C GLY A 81 -27.35 25.77 0.75
N GLU A 82 -28.28 24.88 1.09
CA GLU A 82 -28.05 23.44 1.23
C GLU A 82 -28.47 22.67 -0.02
N MET A 83 -27.75 21.59 -0.32
CA MET A 83 -28.21 20.62 -1.31
C MET A 83 -29.37 19.80 -0.76
N TRP A 84 -30.35 19.47 -1.60
CA TRP A 84 -31.36 18.46 -1.24
C TRP A 84 -30.74 17.09 -1.03
N GLU A 85 -31.34 16.25 -0.18
CA GLU A 85 -30.83 14.90 0.08
C GLU A 85 -30.99 13.95 -1.11
N TYR A 86 -31.94 14.21 -2.00
CA TYR A 86 -32.26 13.38 -3.16
C TYR A 86 -32.62 14.24 -4.37
N ASN A 87 -32.68 13.60 -5.56
CA ASN A 87 -33.07 14.24 -6.83
C ASN A 87 -32.21 15.46 -7.22
N LEU A 88 -30.89 15.34 -7.08
CA LEU A 88 -29.94 16.42 -7.41
C LEU A 88 -29.86 16.74 -8.92
N GLY A 89 -30.24 15.82 -9.80
CA GLY A 89 -30.46 16.06 -11.23
C GLY A 89 -29.35 15.63 -12.18
N TRP A 90 -28.17 15.25 -11.68
CA TRP A 90 -27.02 14.80 -12.48
C TRP A 90 -26.73 13.30 -12.37
N GLN A 91 -27.55 12.53 -11.63
CA GLN A 91 -27.31 11.11 -11.35
C GLN A 91 -27.21 10.27 -12.63
N GLN A 92 -28.01 10.57 -13.66
CA GLN A 92 -27.96 9.88 -14.96
C GLN A 92 -26.69 10.20 -15.78
N ASN A 93 -25.90 11.19 -15.36
CA ASN A 93 -24.71 11.66 -16.06
C ASN A 93 -23.40 11.39 -15.28
N ARG A 94 -23.43 10.56 -14.21
CA ARG A 94 -22.27 10.30 -13.33
C ARG A 94 -20.99 9.90 -14.08
N ASN A 95 -21.11 9.11 -15.14
CA ASN A 95 -19.98 8.66 -15.95
C ASN A 95 -19.37 9.77 -16.83
N ALA A 96 -20.07 10.88 -17.05
CA ALA A 96 -19.57 12.03 -17.79
C ALA A 96 -18.90 13.08 -16.89
N ILE A 97 -19.10 13.02 -15.57
CA ILE A 97 -18.56 13.99 -14.61
C ILE A 97 -17.07 13.70 -14.39
N LYS A 98 -16.22 14.62 -14.84
CA LYS A 98 -14.75 14.57 -14.67
C LYS A 98 -14.26 15.51 -13.58
N LYS A 99 -15.03 16.56 -13.28
CA LYS A 99 -14.69 17.59 -12.29
C LYS A 99 -15.94 18.08 -11.58
N VAL A 100 -15.85 18.25 -10.27
CA VAL A 100 -16.88 18.88 -9.45
C VAL A 100 -16.36 20.19 -8.86
N VAL A 101 -17.14 21.26 -9.00
CA VAL A 101 -16.87 22.57 -8.40
C VAL A 101 -18.07 22.99 -7.54
N VAL A 102 -17.94 22.91 -6.22
CA VAL A 102 -18.91 23.41 -5.26
C VAL A 102 -18.53 24.84 -4.89
N SER A 103 -19.28 25.80 -5.41
CA SER A 103 -18.93 27.23 -5.36
C SER A 103 -19.25 27.88 -4.02
N LYS A 104 -18.71 29.09 -3.82
CA LYS A 104 -19.03 29.94 -2.66
C LYS A 104 -20.55 30.18 -2.59
N GLY A 105 -21.11 30.07 -1.38
CA GLY A 105 -22.53 30.23 -1.08
C GLY A 105 -23.19 28.91 -0.68
N VAL A 106 -22.73 27.78 -1.24
CA VAL A 106 -23.16 26.44 -0.83
C VAL A 106 -22.71 26.17 0.61
N THR A 107 -23.61 25.64 1.45
CA THR A 107 -23.38 25.37 2.88
C THR A 107 -23.28 23.88 3.22
N SER A 108 -23.87 22.98 2.43
CA SER A 108 -23.76 21.54 2.61
C SER A 108 -23.65 20.79 1.28
N ILE A 109 -22.96 19.65 1.31
CA ILE A 109 -23.01 18.64 0.25
C ILE A 109 -23.84 17.48 0.78
N ALA A 110 -24.87 17.09 0.03
CA ALA A 110 -25.78 16.03 0.44
C ALA A 110 -25.09 14.65 0.54
N PRO A 111 -25.64 13.73 1.35
CA PRO A 111 -25.22 12.34 1.33
C PRO A 111 -25.32 11.75 -0.08
N TYR A 112 -24.33 10.94 -0.46
CA TYR A 112 -24.27 10.25 -1.77
C TYR A 112 -24.42 11.18 -2.99
N ALA A 113 -24.12 12.47 -2.86
CA ALA A 113 -24.34 13.45 -3.93
C ALA A 113 -23.56 13.13 -5.23
N PHE A 114 -22.36 12.57 -5.07
CA PHE A 114 -21.43 12.25 -6.16
C PHE A 114 -20.87 10.83 -6.05
N ASP A 115 -21.55 9.93 -5.33
CA ASP A 115 -21.11 8.54 -5.25
C ASP A 115 -21.09 7.88 -6.64
N TYR A 116 -20.15 6.96 -6.86
CA TYR A 116 -19.97 6.25 -8.13
C TYR A 116 -19.77 7.14 -9.36
N CYS A 117 -19.25 8.35 -9.20
CA CYS A 117 -18.79 9.16 -10.35
C CYS A 117 -17.46 8.60 -10.86
N GLY A 118 -17.51 7.48 -11.59
CA GLY A 118 -16.32 6.72 -12.01
C GLY A 118 -15.32 7.51 -12.86
N SER A 119 -15.76 8.58 -13.54
CA SER A 119 -14.87 9.46 -14.33
C SER A 119 -14.32 10.66 -13.56
N LEU A 120 -14.77 10.90 -12.32
CA LEU A 120 -14.44 12.08 -11.54
C LEU A 120 -12.96 12.07 -11.16
N LYS A 121 -12.21 13.10 -11.56
CA LYS A 121 -10.78 13.25 -11.26
C LYS A 121 -10.48 14.29 -10.21
N THR A 122 -11.28 15.36 -10.16
CA THR A 122 -11.00 16.53 -9.34
C THR A 122 -12.24 17.10 -8.67
N VAL A 123 -12.13 17.42 -7.38
CA VAL A 123 -13.17 18.06 -6.58
C VAL A 123 -12.62 19.35 -5.96
N SER A 124 -13.38 20.44 -6.07
CA SER A 124 -13.09 21.70 -5.39
C SER A 124 -14.29 22.14 -4.57
N VAL A 125 -14.12 22.23 -3.25
CA VAL A 125 -15.14 22.62 -2.27
C VAL A 125 -14.82 23.99 -1.70
N ALA A 126 -15.71 24.97 -1.88
CA ALA A 126 -15.53 26.31 -1.34
C ALA A 126 -15.60 26.38 0.20
N GLY A 127 -14.98 27.41 0.79
CA GLY A 127 -14.92 27.59 2.24
C GLY A 127 -16.23 27.98 2.93
N THR A 128 -17.35 28.07 2.21
CA THR A 128 -18.68 28.26 2.81
C THR A 128 -19.32 26.94 3.24
N VAL A 129 -18.92 25.82 2.64
CA VAL A 129 -19.43 24.48 2.94
C VAL A 129 -19.04 24.09 4.36
N LYS A 130 -20.02 23.66 5.16
CA LYS A 130 -19.86 23.21 6.55
C LYS A 130 -19.85 21.70 6.66
N THR A 131 -20.65 21.01 5.85
CA THR A 131 -20.84 19.56 5.94
C THR A 131 -20.63 18.91 4.59
N ILE A 132 -19.83 17.84 4.56
CA ILE A 132 -19.79 16.87 3.48
C ILE A 132 -20.56 15.64 3.97
N GLY A 133 -21.67 15.32 3.30
CA GLY A 133 -22.56 14.23 3.69
C GLY A 133 -21.90 12.84 3.65
N ALA A 134 -22.55 11.87 4.28
CA ALA A 134 -22.11 10.48 4.26
C ALA A 134 -22.07 9.94 2.82
N GLY A 135 -21.01 9.22 2.48
CA GLY A 135 -20.82 8.66 1.13
C GLY A 135 -20.76 9.67 -0.02
N ALA A 136 -20.62 10.98 0.25
CA ALA A 136 -20.81 12.03 -0.76
C ALA A 136 -19.95 11.86 -2.02
N PHE A 137 -18.75 11.28 -1.90
CA PHE A 137 -17.83 10.97 -3.00
C PHE A 137 -17.39 9.51 -2.98
N SER A 138 -18.14 8.61 -2.33
CA SER A 138 -17.78 7.19 -2.24
C SER A 138 -17.67 6.54 -3.63
N GLU A 139 -16.67 5.67 -3.82
CA GLU A 139 -16.46 4.90 -5.05
C GLU A 139 -16.24 5.76 -6.30
N CYS A 140 -15.59 6.93 -6.14
CA CYS A 140 -15.08 7.71 -7.26
C CYS A 140 -13.68 7.20 -7.64
N PHE A 141 -13.61 6.03 -8.29
CA PHE A 141 -12.36 5.29 -8.49
C PHE A 141 -11.23 6.08 -9.17
N ASN A 142 -11.55 7.09 -9.97
CA ASN A 142 -10.57 7.95 -10.65
C ASN A 142 -10.27 9.29 -9.91
N LEU A 143 -10.81 9.50 -8.71
CA LEU A 143 -10.66 10.76 -7.97
C LEU A 143 -9.23 10.91 -7.47
N GLN A 144 -8.50 11.87 -8.03
CA GLN A 144 -7.07 12.08 -7.76
C GLN A 144 -6.81 13.25 -6.81
N THR A 145 -7.67 14.27 -6.83
CA THR A 145 -7.44 15.53 -6.11
C THR A 145 -8.73 16.09 -5.52
N VAL A 146 -8.70 16.32 -4.21
CA VAL A 146 -9.78 16.97 -3.46
C VAL A 146 -9.21 18.22 -2.79
N THR A 147 -9.80 19.37 -3.08
CA THR A 147 -9.50 20.64 -2.39
C THR A 147 -10.65 21.03 -1.49
N LEU A 148 -10.39 21.05 -0.18
CA LEU A 148 -11.38 21.42 0.83
C LEU A 148 -11.17 22.87 1.31
N GLY A 149 -12.21 23.68 1.25
CA GLY A 149 -12.21 25.03 1.77
C GLY A 149 -12.19 25.07 3.31
N GLY A 150 -11.64 26.14 3.88
CA GLY A 150 -11.43 26.31 5.33
C GLY A 150 -12.69 26.45 6.20
N GLY A 151 -13.88 26.19 5.66
CA GLY A 151 -15.14 26.21 6.41
C GLY A 151 -15.71 24.85 6.76
N VAL A 152 -15.18 23.77 6.17
CA VAL A 152 -15.68 22.40 6.38
C VAL A 152 -15.49 22.01 7.84
N GLN A 153 -16.57 21.61 8.50
CA GLN A 153 -16.58 21.20 9.91
C GLN A 153 -16.76 19.68 10.05
N THR A 154 -17.56 19.07 9.19
CA THR A 154 -17.87 17.63 9.26
C THR A 154 -17.62 16.97 7.92
N ILE A 155 -16.89 15.85 7.96
CA ILE A 155 -16.75 14.90 6.86
C ILE A 155 -17.52 13.65 7.27
N GLY A 156 -18.60 13.32 6.57
CA GLY A 156 -19.47 12.20 6.90
C GLY A 156 -18.80 10.84 6.80
N GLY A 157 -19.42 9.81 7.38
CA GLY A 157 -18.97 8.42 7.22
C GLY A 157 -18.95 8.01 5.75
N TRP A 158 -17.96 7.22 5.36
CA TRP A 158 -17.75 6.77 3.98
C TRP A 158 -17.58 7.88 2.93
N ALA A 159 -17.40 9.15 3.31
CA ALA A 159 -17.47 10.28 2.39
C ALA A 159 -16.53 10.20 1.18
N PHE A 160 -15.36 9.56 1.33
CA PHE A 160 -14.35 9.32 0.29
C PHE A 160 -13.93 7.83 0.27
N ALA A 161 -14.82 6.92 0.68
CA ALA A 161 -14.47 5.50 0.73
C ALA A 161 -14.24 4.94 -0.69
N SER A 162 -13.24 4.07 -0.83
CA SER A 162 -12.88 3.42 -2.10
C SER A 162 -12.49 4.39 -3.23
N ASP A 163 -11.99 5.58 -2.90
CA ASP A 163 -11.35 6.50 -3.86
C ASP A 163 -9.91 6.04 -4.14
N VAL A 164 -9.77 4.97 -4.92
CA VAL A 164 -8.53 4.21 -5.07
C VAL A 164 -7.36 4.99 -5.69
N GLU A 165 -7.62 6.10 -6.38
CA GLU A 165 -6.60 6.98 -6.99
C GLU A 165 -6.27 8.25 -6.16
N LEU A 166 -6.94 8.47 -5.02
CA LEU A 166 -6.72 9.66 -4.20
C LEU A 166 -5.39 9.55 -3.46
N LYS A 167 -4.39 10.35 -3.87
CA LYS A 167 -3.01 10.22 -3.34
C LYS A 167 -2.77 10.96 -2.04
N HIS A 168 -3.44 12.09 -1.86
CA HIS A 168 -3.26 12.95 -0.71
C HIS A 168 -4.50 13.79 -0.46
N ILE A 169 -4.72 14.15 0.81
CA ILE A 169 -5.77 15.09 1.20
C ILE A 169 -5.29 16.02 2.31
N ARG A 170 -5.67 17.29 2.21
CA ARG A 170 -5.47 18.30 3.26
C ARG A 170 -6.78 18.54 3.99
N ILE A 171 -6.81 18.18 5.26
CA ILE A 171 -7.93 18.39 6.17
C ILE A 171 -7.80 19.79 6.79
N PRO A 172 -8.73 20.73 6.50
CA PRO A 172 -8.67 22.09 7.02
C PRO A 172 -8.77 22.15 8.54
N SER A 173 -8.28 23.24 9.15
CA SER A 173 -8.28 23.41 10.61
C SER A 173 -9.68 23.56 11.23
N SER A 174 -10.70 23.79 10.40
CA SER A 174 -12.10 23.91 10.80
C SER A 174 -12.78 22.57 11.04
N VAL A 175 -12.20 21.46 10.56
CA VAL A 175 -12.81 20.12 10.67
C VAL A 175 -12.79 19.67 12.13
N LYS A 176 -13.97 19.38 12.65
CA LYS A 176 -14.22 18.91 14.02
C LYS A 176 -14.49 17.41 14.06
N GLU A 177 -15.02 16.85 12.99
CA GLU A 177 -15.46 15.45 12.92
C GLU A 177 -15.19 14.83 11.55
N ILE A 178 -14.68 13.61 11.57
CA ILE A 178 -14.52 12.72 10.42
C ILE A 178 -15.22 11.41 10.78
N GLY A 179 -16.26 11.05 10.04
CA GLY A 179 -17.08 9.88 10.32
C GLY A 179 -16.37 8.55 10.06
N SER A 180 -17.02 7.46 10.47
CA SER A 180 -16.51 6.10 10.32
C SER A 180 -16.24 5.77 8.85
N SER A 181 -15.13 5.06 8.59
CA SER A 181 -14.71 4.65 7.25
C SER A 181 -14.62 5.77 6.19
N ALA A 182 -14.50 7.04 6.59
CA ALA A 182 -14.52 8.17 5.66
C ALA A 182 -13.48 8.08 4.52
N PHE A 183 -12.35 7.42 4.75
CA PHE A 183 -11.29 7.15 3.77
C PHE A 183 -10.91 5.66 3.72
N ALA A 184 -11.85 4.77 4.05
CA ALA A 184 -11.61 3.33 3.95
C ALA A 184 -11.29 2.92 2.49
N TYR A 185 -10.39 1.95 2.30
CA TYR A 185 -10.03 1.40 0.99
C TYR A 185 -9.48 2.44 -0.01
N CYS A 186 -9.01 3.59 0.48
CA CYS A 186 -8.31 4.60 -0.33
C CYS A 186 -6.90 4.12 -0.65
N ASP A 187 -6.81 3.29 -1.65
CA ASP A 187 -5.66 2.45 -1.95
C ASP A 187 -4.36 3.23 -2.29
N ALA A 188 -4.48 4.33 -3.03
CA ALA A 188 -3.37 5.22 -3.33
C ALA A 188 -3.11 6.30 -2.28
N LEU A 189 -3.93 6.38 -1.21
CA LEU A 189 -3.81 7.44 -0.21
C LEU A 189 -2.58 7.22 0.66
N ILE A 190 -1.53 7.96 0.34
CA ILE A 190 -0.23 7.87 1.01
C ILE A 190 0.00 9.01 2.00
N ARG A 191 -0.75 10.12 1.93
CA ARG A 191 -0.56 11.28 2.81
C ARG A 191 -1.86 11.98 3.22
N ILE A 192 -1.97 12.29 4.51
CA ILE A 192 -3.09 13.07 5.06
C ILE A 192 -2.52 14.21 5.89
N TYR A 193 -2.93 15.45 5.60
CA TYR A 193 -2.42 16.64 6.28
C TYR A 193 -3.51 17.31 7.11
N PHE A 194 -3.41 17.21 8.43
CA PHE A 194 -4.34 17.88 9.35
C PHE A 194 -3.86 19.27 9.74
N CYS A 195 -4.66 20.32 9.49
CA CYS A 195 -4.20 21.70 9.70
C CYS A 195 -4.54 22.28 11.09
N GLY A 196 -5.22 21.51 11.96
CA GLY A 196 -5.77 22.00 13.23
C GLY A 196 -5.70 20.99 14.36
N ALA A 197 -6.56 21.19 15.37
CA ALA A 197 -6.74 20.22 16.44
C ALA A 197 -7.16 18.85 15.89
N ALA A 198 -6.90 17.78 16.65
CA ALA A 198 -7.37 16.46 16.27
C ALA A 198 -8.91 16.46 16.23
N PRO A 199 -9.55 16.14 15.09
CA PRO A 199 -10.99 15.99 15.05
C PRO A 199 -11.42 14.72 15.80
N ALA A 200 -12.71 14.60 16.10
CA ALA A 200 -13.30 13.31 16.39
C ALA A 200 -13.13 12.41 15.16
N LEU A 201 -12.44 11.29 15.34
CA LEU A 201 -12.16 10.31 14.28
C LEU A 201 -13.07 9.10 14.50
N GLY A 202 -13.97 8.85 13.56
CA GLY A 202 -14.85 7.68 13.56
C GLY A 202 -14.09 6.38 13.39
N ASP A 203 -14.78 5.28 13.69
CA ASP A 203 -14.20 3.95 13.64
C ASP A 203 -13.71 3.61 12.24
N ALA A 204 -12.52 3.00 12.17
CA ALA A 204 -11.92 2.52 10.93
C ALA A 204 -11.87 3.58 9.80
N PHE A 205 -11.77 4.88 10.12
CA PHE A 205 -11.79 5.96 9.11
C PHE A 205 -10.69 5.82 8.03
N LEU A 206 -9.65 5.01 8.27
CA LEU A 206 -8.57 4.64 7.35
C LEU A 206 -8.40 3.12 7.17
N GLN A 207 -9.50 2.37 7.22
CA GLN A 207 -9.47 0.92 7.00
C GLN A 207 -8.70 0.56 5.72
N ASP A 208 -7.77 -0.38 5.83
CA ASP A 208 -6.91 -0.88 4.75
C ASP A 208 -6.08 0.19 4.01
N VAL A 209 -5.87 1.35 4.64
CA VAL A 209 -4.98 2.39 4.14
C VAL A 209 -3.57 2.27 4.72
N LYS A 210 -2.56 2.53 3.88
CA LYS A 210 -1.14 2.65 4.25
C LYS A 210 -0.65 4.08 3.98
N ALA A 211 -0.81 4.95 4.97
CA ALA A 211 -0.52 6.38 4.82
C ALA A 211 0.42 6.92 5.90
N THR A 212 1.09 8.03 5.57
CA THR A 212 1.65 8.93 6.57
C THR A 212 0.64 10.02 6.92
N VAL A 213 0.27 10.10 8.20
CA VAL A 213 -0.62 11.11 8.75
C VAL A 213 0.21 12.24 9.35
N TYR A 214 0.13 13.40 8.74
CA TYR A 214 0.78 14.63 9.17
C TYR A 214 -0.14 15.37 10.14
N TYR A 215 0.28 15.51 11.40
CA TYR A 215 -0.45 16.24 12.44
C TYR A 215 0.36 17.36 13.13
N PRO A 216 -0.28 18.47 13.53
CA PRO A 216 0.37 19.60 14.18
C PRO A 216 0.54 19.34 15.68
N PRO A 217 1.77 19.11 16.18
CA PRO A 217 2.00 18.64 17.54
C PRO A 217 1.64 19.68 18.61
N ASP A 218 1.55 20.96 18.25
CA ASP A 218 1.16 22.07 19.11
C ASP A 218 -0.37 22.19 19.30
N LYS A 219 -1.17 21.44 18.53
CA LYS A 219 -2.64 21.45 18.65
C LYS A 219 -3.14 20.35 19.57
N LYS A 220 -4.30 20.62 20.20
CA LYS A 220 -4.94 19.73 21.18
C LYS A 220 -5.44 18.42 20.53
N GLY A 221 -5.48 17.34 21.31
CA GLY A 221 -6.15 16.07 20.97
C GLY A 221 -5.27 14.99 20.31
N TRP A 222 -4.13 15.34 19.71
CA TRP A 222 -3.31 14.38 18.96
C TRP A 222 -2.73 13.24 19.79
N SER A 223 -2.37 13.49 21.06
CA SER A 223 -1.87 12.44 21.96
C SER A 223 -2.90 11.33 22.22
N ALA A 224 -4.20 11.63 22.17
CA ALA A 224 -5.28 10.64 22.30
C ALA A 224 -5.54 9.95 20.97
N ALA A 225 -5.63 10.71 19.87
CA ALA A 225 -5.82 10.16 18.53
C ALA A 225 -4.73 9.12 18.18
N ILE A 226 -3.45 9.43 18.40
CA ILE A 226 -2.34 8.52 18.05
C ILE A 226 -2.38 7.20 18.84
N LYS A 227 -2.98 7.18 20.04
CA LYS A 227 -3.11 5.96 20.85
C LYS A 227 -4.19 5.03 20.35
N ASN A 228 -5.21 5.57 19.68
CA ASN A 228 -6.27 4.78 19.10
C ASN A 228 -5.70 4.07 17.86
N GLN A 229 -5.62 2.74 17.92
CA GLN A 229 -5.09 1.90 16.85
C GLN A 229 -6.09 1.87 15.69
N TYR A 230 -6.18 2.95 14.92
CA TYR A 230 -6.96 2.97 13.69
C TYR A 230 -6.39 1.92 12.72
N GLY A 231 -7.27 1.10 12.12
CA GLY A 231 -6.89 0.03 11.20
C GLY A 231 -5.99 0.51 10.04
N GLY A 232 -5.26 -0.43 9.43
CA GLY A 232 -4.23 -0.12 8.43
C GLY A 232 -2.83 0.06 9.03
N THR A 233 -1.83 0.38 8.18
CA THR A 233 -0.45 0.66 8.64
C THR A 233 -0.18 2.15 8.57
N LEU A 234 -0.49 2.88 9.64
CA LEU A 234 -0.32 4.33 9.70
C LEU A 234 1.05 4.74 10.25
N ARG A 235 1.68 5.73 9.62
CA ARG A 235 2.84 6.45 10.15
C ARG A 235 2.41 7.84 10.59
N TRP A 236 2.54 8.16 11.88
CA TRP A 236 2.19 9.48 12.40
C TRP A 236 3.40 10.40 12.34
N ARG A 237 3.28 11.55 11.68
CA ARG A 237 4.37 12.51 11.48
C ARG A 237 3.97 13.90 11.95
N LYS A 238 4.79 14.49 12.80
CA LYS A 238 4.67 15.89 13.21
C LYS A 238 4.91 16.78 11.99
N TRP A 239 4.07 17.80 11.80
CA TRP A 239 4.29 18.84 10.79
C TRP A 239 3.81 20.20 11.28
N ASP A 240 4.27 21.25 10.62
CA ASP A 240 3.82 22.61 10.87
C ASP A 240 2.83 23.05 9.77
N PRO A 241 1.55 23.28 10.10
CA PRO A 241 0.54 23.64 9.11
C PRO A 241 0.66 25.07 8.59
N SER A 242 1.42 25.91 9.30
CA SER A 242 1.78 27.27 8.89
C SER A 242 2.94 27.29 7.90
N ARG A 243 3.72 26.20 7.82
CA ARG A 243 4.79 26.06 6.84
C ARG A 243 4.20 26.13 5.44
N ARG A 244 4.52 27.20 4.72
CA ARG A 244 4.22 27.30 3.29
C ARG A 244 5.12 26.32 2.56
N ILE A 245 4.50 25.28 2.02
CA ILE A 245 5.14 24.41 1.05
C ILE A 245 5.23 25.21 -0.25
N GLU A 246 6.34 25.92 -0.42
CA GLU A 246 6.66 26.56 -1.69
C GLU A 246 7.16 25.49 -2.68
N PRO A 247 6.81 25.61 -3.97
CA PRO A 247 7.47 24.85 -5.02
C PRO A 247 8.99 25.00 -4.90
N VAL A 248 9.73 23.88 -4.90
CA VAL A 248 11.18 23.90 -4.59
C VAL A 248 12.02 24.71 -5.56
N GLU A 249 11.56 24.95 -6.79
CA GLU A 249 12.21 25.84 -7.75
C GLU A 249 12.18 27.32 -7.34
N LYS A 250 11.29 27.71 -6.42
CA LYS A 250 11.30 29.04 -5.80
C LYS A 250 12.22 29.13 -4.60
N VAL A 251 12.56 27.98 -4.00
CA VAL A 251 13.39 27.88 -2.80
C VAL A 251 14.85 27.65 -3.16
N PHE A 252 15.09 26.84 -4.19
CA PHE A 252 16.41 26.42 -4.65
C PHE A 252 16.61 26.83 -6.11
N SER A 253 17.57 27.73 -6.31
CA SER A 253 17.93 28.28 -7.64
C SER A 253 18.52 27.24 -8.62
N ASP A 254 18.94 26.08 -8.12
CA ASP A 254 19.54 24.99 -8.90
C ASP A 254 18.63 23.75 -9.00
N VAL A 255 17.31 23.95 -8.89
CA VAL A 255 16.28 22.92 -9.08
C VAL A 255 15.19 23.45 -10.03
N SER A 256 14.93 22.72 -11.11
CA SER A 256 13.92 23.02 -12.13
C SER A 256 12.82 21.96 -12.15
N LYS A 257 11.58 22.34 -12.52
CA LYS A 257 10.45 21.39 -12.72
C LYS A 257 10.74 20.29 -13.74
N THR A 258 11.66 20.55 -14.68
CA THR A 258 12.07 19.60 -15.71
C THR A 258 13.12 18.60 -15.23
N ASP A 259 13.71 18.81 -14.04
CA ASP A 259 14.71 17.90 -13.51
C ASP A 259 14.07 16.57 -13.12
N TRP A 260 14.74 15.47 -13.47
CA TRP A 260 14.27 14.11 -13.14
C TRP A 260 14.07 13.91 -11.63
N PHE A 261 14.79 14.67 -10.80
CA PHE A 261 14.73 14.63 -9.34
C PHE A 261 13.77 15.66 -8.72
N TYR A 262 13.13 16.55 -9.50
CA TYR A 262 12.33 17.66 -8.98
C TYR A 262 11.34 17.23 -7.89
N SER A 263 10.51 16.22 -8.19
CA SER A 263 9.49 15.75 -7.25
C SER A 263 10.09 15.07 -6.01
N ARG A 264 11.32 14.55 -6.11
CA ARG A 264 12.04 13.91 -4.99
C ARG A 264 12.64 14.97 -4.08
N VAL A 265 13.16 16.05 -4.65
CA VAL A 265 13.62 17.22 -3.90
C VAL A 265 12.46 17.91 -3.18
N GLN A 266 11.33 18.09 -3.87
CA GLN A 266 10.09 18.55 -3.24
C GLN A 266 9.71 17.67 -2.05
N TYR A 267 9.72 16.35 -2.24
CA TYR A 267 9.37 15.41 -1.17
C TYR A 267 10.24 15.58 0.09
N VAL A 268 11.57 15.57 -0.07
CA VAL A 268 12.47 15.67 1.09
C VAL A 268 12.45 17.05 1.74
N TYR A 269 12.16 18.10 0.96
CA TYR A 269 11.96 19.45 1.47
C TYR A 269 10.68 19.54 2.31
N ASP A 270 9.54 19.12 1.76
CA ASP A 270 8.23 19.14 2.44
C ASP A 270 8.26 18.38 3.76
N ASN A 271 9.06 17.31 3.80
CA ASN A 271 9.22 16.45 4.95
C ASN A 271 10.29 16.91 5.96
N ASN A 272 10.99 18.03 5.74
CA ASN A 272 12.13 18.46 6.57
C ASN A 272 13.22 17.38 6.70
N LEU A 273 13.39 16.57 5.66
CA LEU A 273 14.43 15.55 5.61
C LEU A 273 15.74 16.19 5.16
N MET A 274 15.70 16.96 4.08
CA MET A 274 16.87 17.61 3.50
C MET A 274 16.61 19.11 3.32
N ALA A 275 17.64 19.91 3.58
CA ALA A 275 17.65 21.35 3.35
C ALA A 275 18.77 21.69 2.36
N GLY A 276 18.64 22.84 1.69
CA GLY A 276 19.71 23.44 0.90
C GLY A 276 20.57 24.40 1.73
N ASP A 277 21.56 24.99 1.09
CA ASP A 277 22.40 26.05 1.64
C ASP A 277 22.36 27.26 0.71
N LYS A 278 22.19 28.46 1.28
CA LYS A 278 22.16 29.75 0.54
C LYS A 278 21.28 29.73 -0.72
N GLY A 279 20.08 29.16 -0.63
CA GLY A 279 19.14 29.09 -1.75
C GLY A 279 19.53 28.10 -2.85
N ARG A 280 20.35 27.09 -2.53
CA ARG A 280 20.75 26.01 -3.44
C ARG A 280 20.57 24.64 -2.79
N PHE A 281 19.98 23.69 -3.51
CA PHE A 281 19.87 22.30 -3.08
C PHE A 281 21.17 21.51 -3.32
N MET A 282 21.97 21.89 -4.32
CA MET A 282 23.21 21.19 -4.72
C MET A 282 22.99 19.71 -5.11
N PRO A 283 22.12 19.41 -6.10
CA PRO A 283 21.66 18.05 -6.38
C PRO A 283 22.78 17.05 -6.71
N ASN A 284 23.86 17.50 -7.33
CA ASN A 284 24.98 16.63 -7.76
C ASN A 284 26.07 16.46 -6.70
N SER A 285 26.01 17.16 -5.56
CA SER A 285 27.01 17.00 -4.50
C SER A 285 26.85 15.66 -3.80
N VAL A 286 27.97 15.02 -3.48
CA VAL A 286 28.00 13.70 -2.83
C VAL A 286 27.69 13.84 -1.34
N MET A 287 26.79 12.99 -0.85
CA MET A 287 26.41 12.90 0.56
C MET A 287 27.59 12.46 1.43
N ASN A 288 27.68 12.98 2.65
CA ASN A 288 28.57 12.47 3.69
C ASN A 288 27.80 11.75 4.80
N ARG A 289 28.52 11.01 5.65
CA ARG A 289 27.93 10.17 6.71
C ARG A 289 27.09 10.96 7.71
N ALA A 290 27.56 12.15 8.11
CA ALA A 290 26.84 13.04 9.03
C ALA A 290 25.47 13.45 8.46
N MET A 291 25.41 13.82 7.18
CA MET A 291 24.16 14.18 6.51
C MET A 291 23.16 13.00 6.52
N VAL A 292 23.61 11.78 6.22
CA VAL A 292 22.72 10.61 6.17
C VAL A 292 22.11 10.31 7.55
N VAL A 293 22.92 10.27 8.61
CA VAL A 293 22.39 9.98 9.95
C VAL A 293 21.51 11.11 10.47
N GLN A 294 21.80 12.36 10.12
CA GLN A 294 20.95 13.49 10.49
C GLN A 294 19.58 13.42 9.82
N ILE A 295 19.52 13.02 8.54
CA ILE A 295 18.25 12.84 7.82
C ILE A 295 17.38 11.78 8.53
N LEU A 296 17.96 10.62 8.83
CA LEU A 296 17.24 9.53 9.50
C LEU A 296 16.81 9.90 10.92
N TYR A 297 17.67 10.63 11.65
CA TYR A 297 17.33 11.16 12.97
C TYR A 297 16.19 12.17 12.91
N ASN A 298 16.19 13.08 11.93
CA ASN A 298 15.10 14.03 11.71
C ASN A 298 13.79 13.31 11.37
N ASN A 299 13.86 12.27 10.53
CA ASN A 299 12.71 11.42 10.23
C ASN A 299 12.14 10.77 11.51
N ALA A 300 13.01 10.17 12.34
CA ALA A 300 12.59 9.53 13.59
C ALA A 300 11.98 10.54 14.59
N LYS A 301 12.55 11.74 14.73
CA LYS A 301 11.98 12.83 15.56
C LYS A 301 10.62 13.30 15.07
N ALA A 302 10.43 13.34 13.76
CA ALA A 302 9.16 13.70 13.17
C ALA A 302 8.09 12.65 13.51
N CYS A 303 8.48 11.38 13.62
CA CYS A 303 7.54 10.28 13.94
C CYS A 303 7.32 10.05 15.44
N GLY A 304 8.07 10.67 16.34
CA GLY A 304 7.92 10.45 17.78
C GLY A 304 9.04 11.05 18.63
N SER A 305 9.08 10.67 19.91
CA SER A 305 10.25 10.92 20.75
C SER A 305 11.36 9.94 20.39
N VAL A 306 12.60 10.43 20.35
CA VAL A 306 13.79 9.63 20.08
C VAL A 306 14.72 9.67 21.28
N SER A 307 15.21 8.50 21.71
CA SER A 307 16.23 8.41 22.75
C SER A 307 17.61 8.26 22.12
N VAL A 308 18.59 8.97 22.69
CA VAL A 308 20.02 8.88 22.37
C VAL A 308 20.82 8.11 23.42
N SER A 309 20.14 7.60 24.46
CA SER A 309 20.77 6.81 25.51
C SER A 309 21.41 5.53 24.93
N GLY A 310 22.61 5.20 25.40
CA GLY A 310 23.38 4.06 24.89
C GLY A 310 24.15 4.31 23.58
N GLY A 311 24.05 5.51 23.00
CA GLY A 311 24.83 5.88 21.81
C GLY A 311 26.32 6.05 22.09
N LYS A 312 27.18 5.46 21.24
CA LYS A 312 28.64 5.59 21.34
C LYS A 312 29.10 7.03 21.06
N SER A 313 30.17 7.42 21.73
CA SER A 313 30.94 8.62 21.39
C SER A 313 32.08 8.26 20.44
N PHE A 314 32.45 9.20 19.58
CA PHE A 314 33.56 9.06 18.64
C PHE A 314 34.52 10.24 18.81
N SER A 315 35.81 10.01 18.61
CA SER A 315 36.87 11.00 18.86
C SER A 315 36.82 12.20 17.90
N ASP A 316 36.20 12.04 16.73
CA ASP A 316 36.04 13.04 15.68
C ASP A 316 34.61 13.61 15.59
N VAL A 317 33.84 13.50 16.67
CA VAL A 317 32.48 14.04 16.78
C VAL A 317 32.36 14.86 18.07
N SER A 318 32.26 16.17 17.93
CA SER A 318 32.12 17.14 19.03
C SER A 318 30.67 17.27 19.49
N LYS A 319 30.45 17.57 20.78
CA LYS A 319 29.12 17.88 21.33
C LYS A 319 28.45 19.09 20.66
N ASN A 320 29.25 19.96 20.05
CA ASN A 320 28.78 21.17 19.38
C ASN A 320 28.46 20.93 17.89
N ASP A 321 28.74 19.74 17.35
CA ASP A 321 28.43 19.42 15.96
C ASP A 321 26.91 19.32 15.77
N TRP A 322 26.41 19.89 14.68
CA TRP A 322 24.98 19.85 14.32
C TRP A 322 24.43 18.42 14.17
N PHE A 323 25.30 17.43 13.99
CA PHE A 323 24.99 16.01 13.87
C PHE A 323 25.30 15.18 15.13
N TYR A 324 25.74 15.79 16.24
CA TYR A 324 26.17 15.07 17.44
C TYR A 324 25.12 14.07 17.93
N GLU A 325 23.89 14.55 18.15
CA GLU A 325 22.79 13.71 18.64
C GLU A 325 22.37 12.66 17.62
N ALA A 326 22.42 12.98 16.33
CA ALA A 326 22.10 12.04 15.26
C ALA A 326 23.10 10.88 15.19
N VAL A 327 24.39 11.14 15.35
CA VAL A 327 25.44 10.10 15.41
C VAL A 327 25.22 9.19 16.61
N ARG A 328 24.95 9.75 17.79
CA ARG A 328 24.69 8.96 19.00
C ARG A 328 23.45 8.10 18.85
N TRP A 329 22.36 8.69 18.37
CA TRP A 329 21.13 7.96 18.07
C TRP A 329 21.36 6.82 17.08
N ALA A 330 22.00 7.11 15.94
CA ALA A 330 22.23 6.11 14.90
C ALA A 330 23.13 4.97 15.40
N SER A 331 24.12 5.28 16.24
CA SER A 331 24.95 4.27 16.89
C SER A 331 24.16 3.43 17.89
N ALA A 332 23.28 4.03 18.71
CA ALA A 332 22.44 3.30 19.66
C ALA A 332 21.47 2.35 18.94
N LYS A 333 20.91 2.80 17.82
CA LYS A 333 19.99 2.02 16.97
C LYS A 333 20.69 1.03 16.04
N LYS A 334 22.03 0.99 16.05
CA LYS A 334 22.84 0.18 15.12
C LYS A 334 22.60 0.51 13.64
N ILE A 335 22.08 1.70 13.35
CA ILE A 335 21.94 2.25 12.00
C ILE A 335 23.31 2.58 11.42
N ALA A 336 24.23 3.07 12.26
CA ALA A 336 25.58 3.44 11.88
C ALA A 336 26.60 2.95 12.91
N SER A 337 27.72 2.41 12.44
CA SER A 337 28.91 2.11 13.24
C SER A 337 30.05 3.07 12.92
N GLY A 338 31.05 3.14 13.79
CA GLY A 338 32.31 3.83 13.51
C GLY A 338 33.10 3.17 12.38
N THR A 339 34.05 3.91 11.82
CA THR A 339 34.90 3.46 10.71
C THR A 339 36.19 2.76 11.14
N GLY A 340 36.46 2.70 12.45
CA GLY A 340 37.72 2.22 13.03
C GLY A 340 38.33 3.26 13.96
N ASP A 341 39.26 2.86 14.82
CA ASP A 341 40.08 3.75 15.68
C ASP A 341 39.29 4.75 16.55
N GLY A 342 38.08 4.36 16.96
CA GLY A 342 37.18 5.24 17.72
C GLY A 342 36.58 6.41 16.93
N ARG A 343 36.68 6.40 15.58
CA ARG A 343 36.20 7.45 14.69
C ARG A 343 34.86 7.12 14.03
N PHE A 344 34.06 8.15 13.75
CA PHE A 344 32.85 8.07 12.94
C PHE A 344 33.08 8.48 11.48
N SER A 345 34.08 9.33 11.23
CA SER A 345 34.38 9.95 9.93
C SER A 345 33.19 10.71 9.34
N PRO A 346 32.65 11.74 10.01
CA PRO A 346 31.39 12.39 9.64
C PRO A 346 31.36 12.96 8.21
N TYR A 347 32.49 13.47 7.72
CA TYR A 347 32.61 14.09 6.41
C TYR A 347 33.03 13.13 5.29
N ALA A 348 33.25 11.84 5.58
CA ALA A 348 33.55 10.86 4.55
C ALA A 348 32.35 10.68 3.62
N HIS A 349 32.61 10.62 2.32
CA HIS A 349 31.59 10.41 1.29
C HIS A 349 30.94 9.03 1.42
N VAL A 350 29.63 8.98 1.14
CA VAL A 350 28.81 7.78 1.24
C VAL A 350 28.58 7.19 -0.14
N THR A 351 29.01 5.95 -0.34
CA THR A 351 28.71 5.19 -1.56
C THR A 351 27.26 4.73 -1.61
N ARG A 352 26.77 4.33 -2.79
CA ARG A 352 25.39 3.85 -2.96
C ARG A 352 25.09 2.60 -2.12
N GLU A 353 26.04 1.67 -2.00
CA GLU A 353 25.90 0.49 -1.14
C GLU A 353 25.92 0.85 0.36
N GLN A 354 26.67 1.87 0.76
CA GLN A 354 26.64 2.40 2.13
C GLN A 354 25.32 3.12 2.42
N PHE A 355 24.78 3.91 1.48
CA PHE A 355 23.48 4.55 1.64
C PHE A 355 22.37 3.51 1.80
N ALA A 356 22.37 2.48 0.94
CA ALA A 356 21.47 1.33 1.08
C ALA A 356 21.62 0.64 2.45
N GLN A 357 22.85 0.48 2.95
CA GLN A 357 23.11 -0.08 4.27
C GLN A 357 22.51 0.73 5.42
N PHE A 358 22.58 2.07 5.38
CA PHE A 358 21.95 2.92 6.39
C PHE A 358 20.43 2.72 6.41
N LEU A 359 19.79 2.77 5.24
CA LEU A 359 18.34 2.56 5.12
C LEU A 359 17.91 1.15 5.54
N TYR A 360 18.72 0.14 5.18
CA TYR A 360 18.49 -1.24 5.55
C TYR A 360 18.49 -1.44 7.08
N GLN A 361 19.45 -0.84 7.78
CA GLN A 361 19.49 -0.92 9.24
C GLN A 361 18.36 -0.12 9.89
N ASP A 362 18.03 1.05 9.35
CA ASP A 362 16.87 1.83 9.81
C ASP A 362 15.54 1.06 9.64
N ALA A 363 15.44 0.26 8.58
CA ALA A 363 14.33 -0.64 8.32
C ALA A 363 14.29 -1.88 9.23
N GLY A 364 15.23 -2.01 10.18
CA GLY A 364 15.33 -3.15 11.10
C GLY A 364 16.08 -4.35 10.52
N ALA A 365 16.95 -4.13 9.52
CA ALA A 365 17.71 -5.16 8.82
C ALA A 365 16.84 -6.33 8.34
N PRO A 366 15.81 -6.06 7.51
CA PRO A 366 14.88 -7.08 7.04
C PRO A 366 15.62 -8.24 6.36
N LEU A 367 15.10 -9.46 6.46
CA LEU A 367 15.70 -10.62 5.79
C LEU A 367 15.72 -10.39 4.28
N SER A 368 16.83 -10.78 3.66
CA SER A 368 17.05 -10.65 2.21
C SER A 368 17.63 -11.97 1.67
N GLY A 369 16.85 -12.71 0.89
CA GLY A 369 17.31 -13.86 0.09
C GLY A 369 17.53 -13.48 -1.37
N GLY A 370 18.46 -14.16 -2.06
CA GLY A 370 18.60 -14.08 -3.51
C GLY A 370 19.82 -13.38 -4.13
N THR A 371 19.69 -13.03 -5.42
CA THR A 371 20.79 -12.51 -6.26
C THR A 371 20.47 -11.13 -6.85
N ILE A 372 21.46 -10.24 -6.82
CA ILE A 372 21.38 -8.90 -7.44
C ILE A 372 21.59 -9.04 -8.95
N ARG A 373 20.57 -8.71 -9.76
CA ARG A 373 20.60 -8.84 -11.23
C ARG A 373 21.00 -7.53 -11.92
N PHE A 374 22.25 -7.11 -11.74
CA PHE A 374 22.88 -6.01 -12.47
C PHE A 374 24.22 -6.46 -13.05
N SER A 375 24.63 -5.87 -14.17
CA SER A 375 25.89 -6.27 -14.86
C SER A 375 27.13 -6.09 -13.99
N ASP A 376 27.06 -5.23 -12.98
CA ASP A 376 28.13 -4.93 -12.02
C ASP A 376 27.81 -5.40 -10.59
N ALA A 377 26.86 -6.33 -10.42
CA ALA A 377 26.50 -6.88 -9.12
C ALA A 377 27.69 -7.49 -8.36
N GLY A 378 28.69 -8.03 -9.08
CA GLY A 378 29.94 -8.53 -8.49
C GLY A 378 30.79 -7.45 -7.79
N LYS A 379 30.52 -6.16 -8.02
CA LYS A 379 31.21 -5.05 -7.32
C LYS A 379 30.62 -4.75 -5.94
N VAL A 380 29.45 -5.29 -5.61
CA VAL A 380 28.83 -5.11 -4.30
C VAL A 380 29.70 -5.76 -3.24
N SER A 381 30.10 -4.98 -2.24
CA SER A 381 30.92 -5.47 -1.14
C SER A 381 30.18 -6.56 -0.34
N SER A 382 30.90 -7.60 0.10
CA SER A 382 30.28 -8.76 0.78
C SER A 382 29.42 -8.36 1.99
N TRP A 383 29.82 -7.33 2.75
CA TRP A 383 29.07 -6.81 3.90
C TRP A 383 27.78 -6.06 3.50
N ALA A 384 27.69 -5.54 2.27
CA ALA A 384 26.57 -4.75 1.78
C ALA A 384 25.54 -5.57 0.98
N LYS A 385 25.85 -6.84 0.67
CA LYS A 385 25.02 -7.68 -0.22
C LYS A 385 23.56 -7.72 0.21
N SER A 386 23.29 -7.96 1.48
CA SER A 386 21.92 -8.01 2.02
C SER A 386 21.20 -6.67 1.87
N ALA A 387 21.86 -5.57 2.24
CA ALA A 387 21.27 -4.24 2.16
C ALA A 387 21.00 -3.80 0.72
N VAL A 388 21.95 -4.01 -0.19
CA VAL A 388 21.79 -3.68 -1.60
C VAL A 388 20.70 -4.54 -2.24
N LEU A 389 20.67 -5.84 -1.95
CA LEU A 389 19.64 -6.75 -2.45
C LEU A 389 18.26 -6.32 -1.97
N TRP A 390 18.10 -6.06 -0.67
CA TRP A 390 16.87 -5.52 -0.12
C TRP A 390 16.49 -4.19 -0.79
N ALA A 391 17.43 -3.26 -0.95
CA ALA A 391 17.15 -1.94 -1.50
C ALA A 391 16.72 -2.02 -2.98
N VAL A 392 17.36 -2.89 -3.77
CA VAL A 392 16.95 -3.15 -5.16
C VAL A 392 15.55 -3.75 -5.21
N ARG A 393 15.31 -4.81 -4.44
CA ARG A 393 14.04 -5.54 -4.51
C ARG A 393 12.87 -4.73 -3.93
N SER A 394 13.10 -3.90 -2.91
CA SER A 394 12.09 -2.98 -2.38
C SER A 394 11.84 -1.75 -3.27
N GLY A 395 12.62 -1.56 -4.34
CA GLY A 395 12.55 -0.38 -5.19
C GLY A 395 13.18 0.88 -4.59
N VAL A 396 13.82 0.77 -3.42
CA VAL A 396 14.59 1.86 -2.80
C VAL A 396 15.77 2.27 -3.67
N LEU A 397 16.47 1.30 -4.27
CA LEU A 397 17.65 1.51 -5.10
C LEU A 397 17.39 1.02 -6.52
N SER A 398 17.44 1.92 -7.50
CA SER A 398 17.45 1.58 -8.92
C SER A 398 18.86 1.70 -9.52
N GLY A 399 19.10 1.04 -10.65
CA GLY A 399 20.30 1.27 -11.45
C GLY A 399 20.37 2.69 -12.03
N LYS A 400 21.57 3.14 -12.42
CA LYS A 400 21.76 4.47 -13.03
C LYS A 400 21.28 4.51 -14.48
N ASP A 401 21.70 3.53 -15.29
CA ASP A 401 21.45 3.49 -16.75
C ASP A 401 20.79 2.17 -17.19
N GLY A 402 19.89 1.62 -16.37
CA GLY A 402 19.16 0.37 -16.67
C GLY A 402 20.00 -0.93 -16.68
N ARG A 403 21.35 -0.84 -16.67
CA ARG A 403 22.25 -2.02 -16.65
C ARG A 403 23.26 -2.07 -15.51
N LYS A 404 23.54 -0.94 -14.83
CA LYS A 404 24.54 -0.85 -13.75
C LYS A 404 23.96 -0.27 -12.47
N LEU A 405 24.34 -0.87 -11.34
CA LEU A 405 24.00 -0.42 -10.00
C LEU A 405 24.95 0.68 -9.51
N ASP A 406 26.23 0.61 -9.90
CA ASP A 406 27.33 1.44 -9.41
C ASP A 406 27.43 1.46 -7.87
N PRO A 407 27.61 0.30 -7.20
CA PRO A 407 27.46 0.20 -5.75
C PRO A 407 28.50 1.01 -4.96
N ARG A 408 29.71 1.19 -5.53
CA ARG A 408 30.81 1.94 -4.90
C ARG A 408 30.89 3.40 -5.34
N GLY A 409 30.04 3.84 -6.27
CA GLY A 409 29.95 5.25 -6.66
C GLY A 409 29.36 6.10 -5.52
N GLY A 410 29.79 7.35 -5.44
CA GLY A 410 29.27 8.31 -4.47
C GLY A 410 27.77 8.57 -4.68
N THR A 411 27.01 8.64 -3.58
CA THR A 411 25.57 8.94 -3.62
C THR A 411 25.39 10.45 -3.65
N THR A 412 24.88 10.99 -4.75
CA THR A 412 24.53 12.41 -4.86
C THR A 412 23.31 12.76 -4.01
N ARG A 413 23.10 14.04 -3.74
CA ARG A 413 21.93 14.53 -2.99
C ARG A 413 20.60 14.24 -3.70
N ALA A 414 20.56 14.31 -5.04
CA ALA A 414 19.39 13.94 -5.83
C ALA A 414 19.07 12.43 -5.76
N GLU A 415 20.11 11.59 -5.83
CA GLU A 415 19.95 10.13 -5.63
C GLU A 415 19.49 9.81 -4.22
N ALA A 416 20.08 10.44 -3.20
CA ALA A 416 19.66 10.28 -1.81
C ALA A 416 18.19 10.66 -1.62
N ALA A 417 17.74 11.79 -2.18
CA ALA A 417 16.33 12.21 -2.15
C ALA A 417 15.41 11.16 -2.79
N THR A 418 15.86 10.53 -3.88
CA THR A 418 15.13 9.45 -4.56
C THR A 418 15.00 8.22 -3.69
N MET A 419 16.12 7.75 -3.12
CA MET A 419 16.13 6.56 -2.25
C MET A 419 15.30 6.79 -0.99
N LEU A 420 15.36 8.00 -0.40
CA LEU A 420 14.56 8.37 0.77
C LEU A 420 13.06 8.41 0.46
N MET A 421 12.66 8.98 -0.68
CA MET A 421 11.26 8.97 -1.09
C MET A 421 10.75 7.54 -1.28
N ASN A 422 11.50 6.71 -2.00
CA ASN A 422 11.12 5.31 -2.23
C ASN A 422 11.11 4.47 -0.94
N TYR A 423 11.97 4.79 0.03
CA TYR A 423 12.02 4.11 1.33
C TYR A 423 10.87 4.51 2.26
N LEU A 424 10.56 5.80 2.33
CA LEU A 424 9.56 6.32 3.25
C LEU A 424 8.14 6.19 2.68
N GLU A 425 8.01 6.17 1.36
CA GLU A 425 6.77 6.02 0.61
C GLU A 425 6.97 5.06 -0.58
N PRO A 426 7.16 3.76 -0.29
CA PRO A 426 7.33 2.77 -1.33
C PRO A 426 6.08 2.76 -2.22
N LYS A 427 6.31 2.74 -3.55
CA LYS A 427 5.23 2.52 -4.51
C LYS A 427 4.57 1.16 -4.23
N ARG A 428 3.26 1.03 -4.46
CA ARG A 428 2.50 -0.23 -4.33
C ARG A 428 3.23 -1.41 -4.97
N ARG A 429 3.72 -1.22 -6.20
CA ARG A 429 4.69 -2.12 -6.84
C ARG A 429 6.08 -1.94 -6.25
N THR A 430 6.36 -2.66 -5.16
CA THR A 430 7.75 -3.02 -4.84
C THR A 430 8.13 -4.22 -5.70
N ALA A 431 9.38 -4.35 -6.16
CA ALA A 431 9.83 -5.51 -6.94
C ALA A 431 9.83 -6.84 -6.13
N LEU A 432 9.25 -6.84 -4.92
CA LEU A 432 9.12 -7.96 -4.00
C LEU A 432 7.70 -8.55 -3.91
N THR A 433 6.65 -7.80 -4.20
CA THR A 433 5.27 -8.30 -4.05
C THR A 433 4.66 -8.50 -5.42
N SER A 434 4.58 -9.76 -5.84
CA SER A 434 4.01 -10.19 -7.12
C SER A 434 2.49 -10.33 -7.09
N GLN A 435 1.82 -9.88 -6.02
CA GLN A 435 0.36 -9.86 -5.95
C GLN A 435 -0.26 -9.04 -7.10
N ASP A 436 0.46 -8.01 -7.58
CA ASP A 436 0.02 -7.13 -8.68
C ASP A 436 0.71 -7.45 -10.03
N GLU A 437 1.42 -8.59 -10.14
CA GLU A 437 2.01 -9.01 -11.44
C GLU A 437 0.90 -9.52 -12.36
N THR A 438 0.80 -8.95 -13.57
CA THR A 438 -0.11 -9.47 -14.59
C THR A 438 0.37 -10.84 -15.06
N ARG A 439 -0.53 -11.61 -15.69
CA ARG A 439 -0.15 -12.93 -16.23
C ARG A 439 0.99 -12.81 -17.26
N GLU A 440 1.00 -11.77 -18.07
CA GLU A 440 2.06 -11.49 -19.04
C GLU A 440 3.41 -11.25 -18.36
N GLU A 441 3.42 -10.51 -17.24
CA GLU A 441 4.65 -10.24 -16.47
C GLU A 441 5.18 -11.51 -15.80
N LYS A 442 4.29 -12.35 -15.25
CA LYS A 442 4.66 -13.68 -14.73
C LYS A 442 5.26 -14.56 -15.84
N LEU A 443 4.66 -14.57 -17.03
CA LEU A 443 5.17 -15.31 -18.18
C LEU A 443 6.55 -14.78 -18.63
N ALA A 444 6.71 -13.46 -18.69
CA ALA A 444 7.97 -12.83 -19.03
C ALA A 444 9.08 -13.17 -18.02
N ARG A 445 8.74 -13.24 -16.74
CA ARG A 445 9.68 -13.62 -15.68
C ARG A 445 10.19 -15.05 -15.81
N ILE A 446 9.31 -15.98 -16.18
CA ILE A 446 9.64 -17.41 -16.27
C ILE A 446 10.29 -17.77 -17.61
N PHE A 447 9.84 -17.16 -18.71
CA PHE A 447 10.19 -17.58 -20.07
C PHE A 447 10.87 -16.49 -20.91
N GLY A 448 10.99 -15.26 -20.41
CA GLY A 448 11.50 -14.09 -21.15
C GLY A 448 10.41 -13.23 -21.81
N ASP A 449 10.75 -11.99 -22.12
CA ASP A 449 9.84 -10.97 -22.66
C ASP A 449 9.05 -11.45 -23.90
N ASN A 450 7.77 -11.06 -23.98
CA ASN A 450 6.83 -11.44 -25.04
C ASN A 450 6.56 -12.95 -25.19
N SER A 451 6.95 -13.77 -24.21
CA SER A 451 6.66 -15.20 -24.22
C SER A 451 5.17 -15.48 -24.01
N LYS A 452 4.59 -16.29 -24.90
CA LYS A 452 3.28 -16.94 -24.73
C LYS A 452 3.40 -18.41 -24.33
N ARG A 453 4.60 -18.86 -23.91
CA ARG A 453 4.86 -20.26 -23.55
C ARG A 453 4.19 -20.61 -22.22
N GLU A 454 3.60 -21.79 -22.15
CA GLU A 454 3.02 -22.33 -20.90
C GLU A 454 3.79 -23.55 -20.38
N ARG A 455 4.79 -24.03 -21.13
CA ARG A 455 5.60 -25.22 -20.79
C ARG A 455 6.99 -25.17 -21.41
N TYR A 456 7.93 -25.91 -20.81
CA TYR A 456 9.19 -26.25 -21.46
C TYR A 456 8.99 -27.42 -22.45
N PRO A 457 9.76 -27.48 -23.55
CA PRO A 457 9.59 -28.52 -24.57
C PRO A 457 10.12 -29.89 -24.14
N SER A 458 11.04 -29.96 -23.18
CA SER A 458 11.66 -31.19 -22.70
C SER A 458 12.22 -31.02 -21.29
N LYS A 459 12.48 -32.15 -20.61
CA LYS A 459 13.12 -32.16 -19.28
C LYS A 459 14.46 -31.42 -19.29
N ALA A 460 15.29 -31.69 -20.29
CA ALA A 460 16.62 -31.09 -20.41
C ALA A 460 16.56 -29.56 -20.57
N GLU A 461 15.53 -29.03 -21.25
CA GLU A 461 15.32 -27.59 -21.32
C GLU A 461 14.83 -27.03 -19.98
N ALA A 462 13.87 -27.70 -19.33
CA ALA A 462 13.34 -27.26 -18.04
C ALA A 462 14.43 -27.18 -16.96
N GLU A 463 15.34 -28.16 -16.90
CA GLU A 463 16.42 -28.26 -15.91
C GLU A 463 17.43 -27.11 -16.00
N LYS A 464 17.61 -26.49 -17.17
CA LYS A 464 18.46 -25.28 -17.32
C LYS A 464 17.96 -24.09 -16.52
N HIS A 465 16.65 -24.07 -16.24
CA HIS A 465 15.98 -22.99 -15.53
C HIS A 465 15.74 -23.32 -14.06
N GLN A 466 16.22 -24.47 -13.55
CA GLN A 466 16.03 -24.85 -12.15
C GLN A 466 17.26 -24.55 -11.30
N THR A 467 17.03 -24.18 -10.05
CA THR A 467 18.07 -24.03 -9.05
C THR A 467 17.60 -24.60 -7.71
N ARG A 468 18.55 -25.06 -6.90
CA ARG A 468 18.27 -25.64 -5.58
C ARG A 468 18.33 -24.56 -4.51
N VAL A 469 17.20 -24.29 -3.87
CA VAL A 469 17.13 -23.38 -2.71
C VAL A 469 17.33 -24.14 -1.39
N SER A 470 17.76 -23.42 -0.35
CA SER A 470 17.87 -23.94 1.01
C SER A 470 17.13 -23.04 1.98
N VAL A 471 16.09 -23.54 2.63
CA VAL A 471 15.21 -22.72 3.49
C VAL A 471 15.18 -23.25 4.92
N LYS A 472 15.16 -22.34 5.89
CA LYS A 472 14.93 -22.68 7.30
C LYS A 472 13.44 -22.84 7.54
N VAL A 473 13.07 -23.88 8.28
CA VAL A 473 11.70 -24.14 8.69
C VAL A 473 11.65 -24.57 10.16
N TRP A 474 10.49 -24.34 10.78
CA TRP A 474 10.17 -25.00 12.04
C TRP A 474 9.70 -26.41 11.76
N ASP A 475 10.08 -27.36 12.61
CA ASP A 475 9.60 -28.73 12.55
C ASP A 475 9.61 -29.36 13.94
N PHE A 476 9.01 -30.53 14.14
CA PHE A 476 9.08 -31.25 15.41
C PHE A 476 10.32 -32.17 15.48
N GLN A 477 10.95 -32.24 16.66
CA GLN A 477 12.15 -33.07 16.87
C GLN A 477 11.88 -34.58 16.68
N SER A 478 10.71 -35.07 17.11
CA SER A 478 10.17 -36.39 16.75
C SER A 478 8.64 -36.39 16.88
N GLY A 479 7.94 -37.02 15.94
CA GLY A 479 6.46 -37.09 15.94
C GLY A 479 5.76 -35.77 15.53
N LYS A 480 4.43 -35.73 15.70
CA LYS A 480 3.59 -34.53 15.45
C LYS A 480 3.33 -33.71 16.73
N SER A 481 4.11 -33.92 17.78
CA SER A 481 3.95 -33.25 19.07
C SER A 481 5.32 -33.07 19.74
N GLY A 482 5.48 -32.03 20.55
CA GLY A 482 6.73 -31.76 21.28
C GLY A 482 7.43 -30.46 20.90
N LYS A 483 8.73 -30.38 21.20
CA LYS A 483 9.52 -29.15 20.99
C LYS A 483 9.77 -28.92 19.50
N LYS A 484 9.44 -27.71 19.03
CA LYS A 484 9.81 -27.26 17.69
C LYS A 484 11.32 -27.00 17.61
N VAL A 485 11.94 -27.48 16.54
CA VAL A 485 13.35 -27.32 16.20
C VAL A 485 13.47 -26.69 14.83
N THR A 486 14.65 -26.13 14.54
CA THR A 486 14.95 -25.62 13.20
C THR A 486 15.50 -26.74 12.32
N ARG A 487 14.91 -26.92 11.14
CA ARG A 487 15.46 -27.76 10.07
C ARG A 487 15.76 -26.90 8.84
N VAL A 488 16.66 -27.40 8.00
CA VAL A 488 16.94 -26.83 6.68
C VAL A 488 16.43 -27.82 5.62
N LEU A 489 15.45 -27.40 4.85
CA LEU A 489 14.93 -28.16 3.71
C LEU A 489 15.55 -27.64 2.41
N ARG A 490 15.74 -28.54 1.44
CA ARG A 490 16.34 -28.25 0.14
C ARG A 490 15.51 -28.86 -0.97
N PHE A 491 15.19 -28.06 -1.98
CA PHE A 491 14.37 -28.48 -3.12
C PHE A 491 14.68 -27.59 -4.33
N TYR A 492 14.30 -28.05 -5.52
CA TYR A 492 14.48 -27.31 -6.76
C TYR A 492 13.28 -26.43 -7.04
N VAL A 493 13.53 -25.23 -7.56
CA VAL A 493 12.54 -24.27 -8.05
C VAL A 493 13.06 -23.59 -9.30
N ASN A 494 12.20 -22.85 -10.00
CA ASN A 494 12.62 -22.02 -11.10
C ASN A 494 13.61 -20.95 -10.59
N THR A 495 14.72 -20.76 -11.30
CA THR A 495 15.77 -19.79 -10.99
C THR A 495 15.23 -18.36 -10.94
N ALA A 496 14.19 -18.07 -11.72
CA ALA A 496 13.52 -16.78 -11.68
C ALA A 496 12.79 -16.52 -10.35
N LEU A 497 12.40 -17.57 -9.62
CA LEU A 497 11.63 -17.50 -8.38
C LEU A 497 12.44 -17.85 -7.12
N ALA A 498 13.66 -18.36 -7.24
CA ALA A 498 14.49 -18.80 -6.11
C ALA A 498 14.50 -17.80 -4.95
N ASP A 499 14.80 -16.54 -5.28
CA ASP A 499 14.86 -15.42 -4.35
C ASP A 499 13.51 -15.10 -3.67
N THR A 500 12.41 -15.29 -4.39
CA THR A 500 11.04 -15.10 -3.88
C THR A 500 10.68 -16.22 -2.92
N ILE A 501 11.01 -17.46 -3.28
CA ILE A 501 10.76 -18.63 -2.47
C ILE A 501 11.57 -18.58 -1.16
N GLU A 502 12.86 -18.27 -1.23
CA GLU A 502 13.69 -18.11 -0.02
C GLU A 502 13.12 -17.05 0.93
N GLN A 503 12.61 -15.94 0.38
CA GLN A 503 11.98 -14.88 1.17
C GLN A 503 10.66 -15.32 1.81
N ILE A 504 9.79 -16.01 1.06
CA ILE A 504 8.54 -16.55 1.59
C ILE A 504 8.83 -17.43 2.82
N PHE A 505 9.77 -18.36 2.71
CA PHE A 505 10.11 -19.25 3.83
C PHE A 505 10.82 -18.52 4.96
N ALA A 506 11.65 -17.51 4.66
CA ALA A 506 12.27 -16.68 5.69
C ALA A 506 11.21 -15.94 6.54
N GLU A 507 10.16 -15.40 5.91
CA GLU A 507 9.04 -14.75 6.61
C GLU A 507 8.20 -15.73 7.42
N ILE A 508 7.87 -16.89 6.84
CA ILE A 508 7.15 -17.96 7.56
C ILE A 508 7.95 -18.40 8.80
N TYR A 509 9.25 -18.62 8.65
CA TYR A 509 10.13 -19.04 9.74
C TYR A 509 10.28 -17.99 10.84
N ALA A 510 10.38 -16.70 10.48
CA ALA A 510 10.50 -15.59 11.43
C ALA A 510 9.17 -15.23 12.13
N SER A 511 8.04 -15.76 11.65
CA SER A 511 6.72 -15.48 12.22
C SER A 511 6.56 -16.00 13.65
N GLY A 512 5.74 -15.31 14.45
CA GLY A 512 5.34 -15.79 15.78
C GLY A 512 4.50 -17.07 15.76
N GLU A 513 3.89 -17.42 14.62
CA GLU A 513 3.10 -18.67 14.48
C GLU A 513 3.98 -19.92 14.49
N GLN A 514 5.23 -19.80 14.03
CA GLN A 514 6.21 -20.89 13.93
C GLN A 514 5.62 -22.15 13.27
N PHE A 515 4.89 -22.00 12.16
CA PHE A 515 4.20 -23.11 11.51
C PHE A 515 5.18 -24.24 11.12
N PRO A 516 4.89 -25.51 11.48
CA PRO A 516 5.82 -26.61 11.23
C PRO A 516 5.73 -27.12 9.78
N ILE A 517 6.88 -27.32 9.15
CA ILE A 517 7.02 -27.79 7.77
C ILE A 517 7.95 -28.99 7.76
N TYR A 518 7.37 -30.17 7.58
CA TYR A 518 8.07 -31.45 7.56
C TYR A 518 8.73 -31.73 6.20
N SER A 519 8.04 -31.37 5.11
CA SER A 519 8.50 -31.61 3.74
C SER A 519 7.93 -30.59 2.76
N ILE A 520 8.69 -30.36 1.66
CA ILE A 520 8.32 -29.47 0.56
C ILE A 520 8.60 -30.20 -0.75
N GLY A 521 7.60 -30.28 -1.62
CA GLY A 521 7.73 -30.67 -3.02
C GLY A 521 7.92 -29.43 -3.89
N GLY A 522 8.93 -29.43 -4.76
CA GLY A 522 9.20 -28.34 -5.70
C GLY A 522 9.13 -28.79 -7.15
N TYR A 523 10.13 -28.41 -7.96
CA TYR A 523 10.28 -28.86 -9.34
C TYR A 523 10.24 -30.39 -9.44
N SER A 524 9.37 -30.88 -10.32
CA SER A 524 9.23 -32.30 -10.65
C SER A 524 8.72 -32.41 -12.08
N TRP A 525 9.54 -32.99 -12.97
CA TRP A 525 9.17 -33.20 -14.37
C TRP A 525 8.12 -34.29 -14.50
N ARG A 526 6.99 -33.98 -15.14
CA ARG A 526 5.82 -34.88 -15.29
C ARG A 526 5.56 -35.27 -16.76
N GLY A 527 6.55 -35.12 -17.63
CA GLY A 527 6.50 -35.50 -19.04
C GLY A 527 6.37 -34.30 -19.99
N ASP A 528 6.75 -34.53 -21.25
CA ASP A 528 6.96 -33.46 -22.23
C ASP A 528 5.66 -32.74 -22.63
N THR A 529 4.51 -33.39 -22.49
CA THR A 529 3.19 -32.79 -22.76
C THR A 529 2.54 -32.16 -21.52
N SER A 530 3.17 -32.25 -20.35
CA SER A 530 2.61 -31.73 -19.10
C SER A 530 2.62 -30.20 -19.08
N ARG A 531 1.52 -29.61 -18.59
CA ARG A 531 1.42 -28.18 -18.26
C ARG A 531 1.51 -27.91 -16.76
N SER A 532 1.89 -28.90 -15.97
CA SER A 532 2.00 -28.74 -14.52
C SER A 532 3.04 -27.69 -14.16
N GLU A 533 2.71 -26.76 -13.27
CA GLU A 533 3.66 -25.78 -12.74
C GLU A 533 4.85 -26.41 -12.00
N HIS A 534 4.73 -27.65 -11.53
CA HIS A 534 5.89 -28.40 -11.02
C HIS A 534 6.92 -28.68 -12.12
N CYS A 535 6.51 -28.82 -13.39
CA CYS A 535 7.44 -28.94 -14.52
C CYS A 535 8.15 -27.62 -14.83
N LEU A 536 7.62 -26.49 -14.33
CA LEU A 536 8.24 -25.17 -14.48
C LEU A 536 9.14 -24.81 -13.30
N GLY A 537 8.95 -25.48 -12.16
CA GLY A 537 9.53 -25.11 -10.88
C GLY A 537 8.82 -23.90 -10.25
N THR A 538 7.57 -23.64 -10.63
CA THR A 538 6.79 -22.47 -10.21
C THR A 538 5.67 -22.81 -9.22
N ALA A 539 5.54 -24.07 -8.84
CA ALA A 539 4.64 -24.51 -7.79
C ALA A 539 5.35 -25.28 -6.67
N LEU A 540 4.79 -25.20 -5.47
CA LEU A 540 5.23 -25.91 -4.28
C LEU A 540 4.10 -26.67 -3.61
N ASP A 541 4.40 -27.87 -3.14
CA ASP A 541 3.53 -28.66 -2.26
C ASP A 541 4.11 -28.68 -0.85
N ILE A 542 3.38 -28.14 0.13
CA ILE A 542 3.84 -28.06 1.53
C ILE A 542 3.14 -29.15 2.35
N ASN A 543 3.95 -29.97 3.03
CA ASN A 543 3.50 -31.13 3.80
C ASN A 543 2.47 -31.99 3.02
N PRO A 544 2.79 -32.48 1.81
CA PRO A 544 1.83 -33.13 0.90
C PRO A 544 1.16 -34.39 1.49
N ASN A 545 1.80 -35.05 2.45
CA ASN A 545 1.19 -36.20 3.13
C ASN A 545 0.17 -35.76 4.19
N GLU A 546 0.20 -34.51 4.64
CA GLU A 546 -0.60 -33.97 5.75
C GLU A 546 -1.70 -33.00 5.27
N ASN A 547 -1.85 -32.85 3.97
CA ASN A 547 -2.83 -31.98 3.33
C ASN A 547 -3.36 -32.73 2.10
N TYR A 548 -4.68 -32.86 1.96
CA TYR A 548 -5.24 -33.62 0.83
C TYR A 548 -5.45 -32.75 -0.42
N GLN A 549 -5.49 -33.41 -1.57
CA GLN A 549 -6.11 -32.90 -2.79
C GLN A 549 -7.45 -33.58 -2.98
N CYS A 550 -8.51 -32.83 -3.24
CA CYS A 550 -9.83 -33.34 -3.58
C CYS A 550 -10.15 -33.22 -5.06
N ASP A 551 -10.96 -34.15 -5.55
CA ASP A 551 -11.66 -33.98 -6.83
C ASP A 551 -12.87 -33.02 -6.73
N ASN A 552 -13.55 -32.81 -7.85
CA ASN A 552 -14.75 -31.97 -7.95
C ASN A 552 -15.91 -32.40 -7.04
N SER A 553 -15.93 -33.65 -6.58
CA SER A 553 -16.95 -34.15 -5.65
C SER A 553 -16.58 -33.92 -4.18
N GLY A 554 -15.40 -33.34 -3.91
CA GLY A 554 -14.86 -33.20 -2.56
C GLY A 554 -14.20 -34.48 -2.03
N LYS A 555 -14.08 -35.54 -2.84
CA LYS A 555 -13.42 -36.79 -2.44
C LYS A 555 -11.90 -36.64 -2.50
N ALA A 556 -11.21 -36.99 -1.43
CA ALA A 556 -9.75 -36.98 -1.36
C ALA A 556 -9.15 -37.96 -2.39
N LYS A 557 -8.22 -37.46 -3.19
CA LYS A 557 -7.43 -38.20 -4.19
C LYS A 557 -6.07 -38.63 -3.65
N VAL A 558 -5.40 -37.74 -2.93
CA VAL A 558 -4.07 -37.94 -2.33
C VAL A 558 -3.97 -37.16 -1.01
N GLY A 559 -2.95 -37.45 -0.20
CA GLY A 559 -2.76 -36.90 1.15
C GLY A 559 -3.53 -37.68 2.21
N SER A 560 -3.19 -37.48 3.48
CA SER A 560 -3.78 -38.23 4.59
C SER A 560 -4.91 -37.46 5.29
N TYR A 561 -4.68 -36.23 5.77
CA TYR A 561 -5.67 -35.49 6.57
C TYR A 561 -5.46 -33.96 6.58
N TRP A 562 -6.26 -33.16 5.85
CA TRP A 562 -6.36 -31.72 6.15
C TRP A 562 -7.30 -31.52 7.35
N ARG A 563 -6.74 -31.23 8.52
CA ARG A 563 -7.48 -30.97 9.76
C ARG A 563 -6.83 -29.82 10.53
N PRO A 564 -6.98 -28.56 10.08
CA PRO A 564 -6.40 -27.40 10.75
C PRO A 564 -6.70 -27.38 12.25
N GLY A 565 -5.68 -27.13 13.06
CA GLY A 565 -5.76 -27.12 14.52
C GLY A 565 -5.74 -28.50 15.19
N LYS A 566 -5.96 -29.60 14.46
CA LYS A 566 -5.81 -30.98 14.97
C LYS A 566 -4.53 -31.65 14.47
N ASP A 567 -4.27 -31.58 13.17
CA ASP A 567 -2.97 -31.93 12.62
C ASP A 567 -2.13 -30.65 12.54
N PRO A 568 -1.01 -30.56 13.27
CA PRO A 568 -0.21 -29.34 13.29
C PRO A 568 0.48 -29.04 11.96
N TYR A 569 0.57 -30.01 11.03
CA TYR A 569 1.13 -29.82 9.70
C TYR A 569 0.09 -29.45 8.63
N SER A 570 -1.21 -29.48 8.98
CA SER A 570 -2.28 -29.02 8.08
C SER A 570 -2.31 -27.50 8.01
N ILE A 571 -2.31 -26.98 6.78
CA ILE A 571 -2.23 -25.54 6.51
C ILE A 571 -3.58 -24.88 6.82
N PRO A 572 -3.67 -23.96 7.81
CA PRO A 572 -4.91 -23.23 8.04
C PRO A 572 -5.14 -22.21 6.92
N ALA A 573 -6.40 -22.05 6.49
CA ALA A 573 -6.76 -21.14 5.40
C ALA A 573 -6.29 -19.69 5.64
N ASN A 574 -6.34 -19.25 6.89
CA ASN A 574 -5.89 -17.91 7.29
C ASN A 574 -4.51 -17.96 7.97
N GLY A 575 -3.73 -19.03 7.82
CA GLY A 575 -2.43 -19.21 8.48
C GLY A 575 -1.28 -18.45 7.83
N ILE A 576 -0.15 -18.32 8.55
CA ILE A 576 1.04 -17.60 8.04
C ILE A 576 1.49 -18.07 6.66
N VAL A 577 1.43 -19.37 6.38
CA VAL A 577 1.84 -19.92 5.09
C VAL A 577 0.99 -19.33 3.96
N VAL A 578 -0.34 -19.43 4.05
CA VAL A 578 -1.26 -18.91 3.02
C VAL A 578 -1.11 -17.41 2.86
N ARG A 579 -1.12 -16.66 3.96
CA ARG A 579 -1.00 -15.19 3.92
C ARG A 579 0.34 -14.74 3.32
N THR A 580 1.42 -15.45 3.61
CA THR A 580 2.74 -15.13 3.05
C THR A 580 2.79 -15.46 1.57
N PHE A 581 2.39 -16.66 1.13
CA PHE A 581 2.38 -16.97 -0.31
C PHE A 581 1.49 -16.01 -1.12
N ALA A 582 0.31 -15.66 -0.60
CA ALA A 582 -0.59 -14.69 -1.23
C ALA A 582 0.03 -13.29 -1.36
N LYS A 583 0.76 -12.82 -0.33
CA LYS A 583 1.55 -11.56 -0.40
C LYS A 583 2.56 -11.55 -1.55
N TYR A 584 3.06 -12.73 -1.92
CA TYR A 584 3.96 -12.93 -3.07
C TYR A 584 3.21 -13.41 -4.32
N GLY A 585 1.89 -13.19 -4.42
CA GLY A 585 1.11 -13.44 -5.63
C GLY A 585 0.98 -14.91 -6.04
N PHE A 586 1.25 -15.84 -5.13
CA PHE A 586 0.95 -17.26 -5.33
C PHE A 586 -0.51 -17.54 -4.96
N GLY A 587 -1.20 -18.30 -5.79
CA GLY A 587 -2.51 -18.87 -5.49
C GLY A 587 -2.37 -20.10 -4.58
N TRP A 588 -3.26 -20.24 -3.61
CA TRP A 588 -3.37 -21.46 -2.80
C TRP A 588 -4.43 -22.39 -3.41
N GLY A 589 -4.10 -23.66 -3.60
CA GLY A 589 -4.93 -24.62 -4.33
C GLY A 589 -6.29 -24.91 -3.69
N ALA A 590 -6.50 -24.58 -2.41
CA ALA A 590 -7.82 -24.62 -1.79
C ALA A 590 -8.80 -23.60 -2.39
N ASN A 591 -8.32 -22.61 -3.14
CA ASN A 591 -9.17 -21.64 -3.84
C ASN A 591 -9.50 -22.08 -5.27
N PHE A 592 -8.93 -23.17 -5.77
CA PHE A 592 -9.19 -23.64 -7.14
C PHE A 592 -10.63 -24.15 -7.30
N HIS A 593 -11.22 -23.91 -8.46
CA HIS A 593 -12.62 -24.24 -8.75
C HIS A 593 -12.83 -25.72 -9.10
N SER A 594 -11.83 -26.37 -9.72
CA SER A 594 -11.96 -27.72 -10.30
C SER A 594 -11.31 -28.86 -9.49
N SER A 595 -10.53 -28.54 -8.47
CA SER A 595 -9.93 -29.51 -7.54
C SER A 595 -9.29 -28.77 -6.38
N LYS A 596 -9.83 -28.94 -5.18
CA LYS A 596 -9.32 -28.27 -3.98
C LYS A 596 -8.03 -28.95 -3.56
N ASP A 597 -6.92 -28.22 -3.64
CA ASP A 597 -5.60 -28.75 -3.29
C ASP A 597 -4.97 -27.97 -2.12
N TYR A 598 -5.09 -28.53 -0.91
CA TYR A 598 -4.73 -27.82 0.31
C TYR A 598 -3.22 -27.76 0.54
N MET A 599 -2.42 -28.57 -0.16
CA MET A 599 -0.97 -28.57 -0.06
C MET A 599 -0.31 -27.59 -1.04
N HIS A 600 -1.03 -27.19 -2.08
CA HIS A 600 -0.46 -26.63 -3.30
C HIS A 600 -0.43 -25.10 -3.30
N PHE A 601 0.71 -24.54 -3.69
CA PHE A 601 0.91 -23.11 -3.93
C PHE A 601 1.46 -22.90 -5.34
N SER A 602 0.75 -22.14 -6.15
CA SER A 602 1.02 -21.98 -7.58
C SER A 602 1.30 -20.52 -7.91
N TYR A 603 2.35 -20.26 -8.68
CA TYR A 603 2.73 -18.90 -9.04
C TYR A 603 1.78 -18.29 -10.08
N PHE A 604 1.27 -19.09 -11.02
CA PHE A 604 0.31 -18.61 -12.02
C PHE A 604 -1.13 -18.62 -11.53
N GLY A 605 -1.42 -19.26 -10.40
CA GLY A 605 -2.75 -19.36 -9.79
C GLY A 605 -3.71 -20.32 -10.51
N THR A 606 -3.19 -21.29 -11.28
CA THR A 606 -3.97 -22.13 -12.20
C THR A 606 -3.80 -23.62 -11.98
#